data_AF-A3FNZ8-F1
#
_entry.id   AF-A3FNZ8-F1
#
_cell.length_a   1.000
_cell.length_b   1.000
_cell.length_c   1.000
_cell.angle_alpha   90.00
_cell.angle_beta   90.00
_cell.angle_gamma   90.00
#
_symmetry.space_group_name_H-M   'P 1'
#
loop_
_entity.id
_entity.type
_entity.pdbx_description
1 polymer ?
#
loop_
_entity_poly.entity_id
_entity_poly.type
_entity_poly.pdbx_seq_one_letter_code
_entity_poly.pdbx_strand_id
1 'polypeptide(L)'
;MATQTSKNPESVHDFTVKDAKENDVDLSIFKGKVLLIVNVASKCGMTNSNYAEMNQLYEKYKDQGLEILAFPCNQFGEEEPGTNDQITDFVCTRFKSEFPIFDKIDVNGENASPLYRFLKLGKWGIFGDDIQWNFAKFLVNKDGQVVDRYYPTTSPLSLERDIKQLLEIS
;
A
#
# COMPACT_ATOMS: atom_id res chain seq x y z
N MET A 1 -30.36 -2.08 22.31
CA MET A 1 -29.00 -2.47 21.89
C MET A 1 -28.96 -2.35 20.38
N ALA A 2 -28.17 -1.42 19.84
CA ALA A 2 -28.10 -1.19 18.41
C ALA A 2 -27.42 -2.40 17.76
N THR A 3 -28.14 -3.07 16.86
CA THR A 3 -27.63 -4.09 15.95
C THR A 3 -26.53 -3.47 15.09
N GLN A 4 -25.27 -3.80 15.40
CA GLN A 4 -24.17 -3.61 14.46
C GLN A 4 -24.35 -4.65 13.35
N THR A 5 -25.02 -4.24 12.27
CA THR A 5 -24.94 -4.95 11.00
C THR A 5 -23.47 -4.94 10.56
N SER A 6 -22.82 -6.10 10.51
CA SER A 6 -21.51 -6.27 9.91
C SER A 6 -21.63 -5.97 8.42
N LYS A 7 -21.46 -4.71 8.04
CA LYS A 7 -21.37 -4.32 6.64
C LYS A 7 -20.05 -4.89 6.12
N ASN A 8 -20.10 -5.69 5.07
CA ASN A 8 -18.88 -6.04 4.35
C ASN A 8 -18.24 -4.73 3.87
N PRO A 9 -16.92 -4.55 4.01
CA PRO A 9 -16.27 -3.33 3.55
C PRO A 9 -16.49 -3.18 2.04
N GLU A 10 -16.91 -1.99 1.63
CA GLU A 10 -17.19 -1.64 0.24
C GLU A 10 -16.05 -0.80 -0.35
N SER A 11 -15.18 -0.24 0.48
CA SER A 11 -14.09 0.66 0.10
C SER A 11 -12.89 0.50 1.04
N VAL A 12 -11.68 0.83 0.57
CA VAL A 12 -10.50 0.93 1.46
C VAL A 12 -10.69 1.97 2.57
N HIS A 13 -11.61 2.92 2.38
CA HIS A 13 -11.95 3.93 3.37
C HIS A 13 -12.73 3.39 4.57
N ASP A 14 -13.17 2.13 4.55
CA ASP A 14 -13.88 1.48 5.66
C ASP A 14 -12.92 0.83 6.67
N PHE A 15 -11.60 0.88 6.42
CA PHE A 15 -10.59 0.25 7.27
C PHE A 15 -9.89 1.25 8.18
N THR A 16 -9.59 0.77 9.39
CA THR A 16 -8.61 1.38 10.30
C THR A 16 -7.37 0.51 10.31
N VAL A 17 -6.21 1.12 10.19
CA VAL A 17 -4.90 0.46 10.25
C VAL A 17 -4.05 1.09 11.35
N LYS A 18 -2.88 0.52 11.63
CA LYS A 18 -1.91 1.06 12.58
C LYS A 18 -0.80 1.82 11.86
N ASP A 19 -0.46 3.02 12.31
CA ASP A 19 0.78 3.68 11.89
C ASP A 19 2.00 2.96 12.48
N ALA A 20 3.22 3.34 12.07
CA ALA A 20 4.46 2.76 12.59
C ALA A 20 4.62 2.87 14.13
N LYS A 21 3.85 3.75 14.79
CA LYS A 21 3.84 3.94 16.25
C LYS A 21 2.63 3.25 16.91
N GLU A 22 1.93 2.37 16.19
CA GLU A 22 0.76 1.61 16.64
C GLU A 22 -0.49 2.45 16.97
N ASN A 23 -0.54 3.70 16.52
CA ASN A 23 -1.75 4.53 16.61
C ASN A 23 -2.73 4.15 15.50
N ASP A 24 -4.04 4.23 15.81
CA ASP A 24 -5.09 4.00 14.81
C ASP A 24 -5.11 5.12 13.77
N VAL A 25 -5.14 4.73 12.50
CA VAL A 25 -5.33 5.60 11.34
C VAL A 25 -6.55 5.12 10.57
N ASP A 26 -7.61 5.91 10.62
CA ASP A 26 -8.82 5.70 9.81
C ASP A 26 -8.52 6.08 8.36
N LEU A 27 -8.58 5.12 7.44
CA LEU A 27 -8.24 5.35 6.04
C LEU A 27 -9.27 6.26 5.32
N SER A 28 -10.41 6.57 5.94
CA SER A 28 -11.35 7.54 5.42
C SER A 28 -10.76 8.96 5.30
N ILE A 29 -9.66 9.27 5.99
CA ILE A 29 -8.92 10.53 5.82
C ILE A 29 -8.35 10.70 4.41
N PHE A 30 -8.21 9.60 3.65
CA PHE A 30 -7.69 9.61 2.29
C PHE A 30 -8.80 9.69 1.21
N LYS A 31 -10.06 9.88 1.60
CA LYS A 31 -11.17 10.09 0.66
C LYS A 31 -10.87 11.22 -0.32
N GLY A 32 -11.13 10.96 -1.59
CA GLY A 32 -10.84 11.91 -2.67
C GLY A 32 -9.42 11.85 -3.21
N LYS A 33 -8.52 11.07 -2.61
CA LYS A 33 -7.17 10.83 -3.11
C LYS A 33 -7.09 9.54 -3.92
N VAL A 34 -6.17 9.51 -4.89
CA VAL A 34 -5.73 8.28 -5.54
C VAL A 34 -4.69 7.63 -4.64
N LEU A 35 -4.87 6.35 -4.31
CA LEU A 35 -3.93 5.64 -3.42
C LEU A 35 -3.13 4.61 -4.18
N LEU A 36 -1.83 4.58 -3.92
CA LEU A 36 -0.96 3.46 -4.27
C LEU A 36 -0.59 2.71 -2.99
N ILE A 37 -1.21 1.55 -2.76
CA ILE A 37 -0.96 0.73 -1.56
C ILE A 37 0.06 -0.35 -1.90
N VAL A 38 1.14 -0.44 -1.11
CA VAL A 38 2.30 -1.29 -1.45
C VAL A 38 2.77 -2.08 -0.22
N ASN A 39 3.01 -3.38 -0.36
CA ASN A 39 3.72 -4.15 0.66
C ASN A 39 5.23 -4.00 0.45
N VAL A 40 5.97 -3.60 1.48
CA VAL A 40 7.39 -3.23 1.36
C VAL A 40 8.29 -4.07 2.24
N ALA A 41 9.57 -4.09 1.88
CA ALA A 41 10.65 -4.68 2.66
C ALA A 41 11.94 -3.89 2.44
N SER A 42 12.87 -3.95 3.40
CA SER A 42 14.09 -3.16 3.48
C SER A 42 15.30 -3.92 2.97
N LYS A 43 15.28 -5.26 3.05
CA LYS A 43 16.39 -6.13 2.63
C LYS A 43 16.15 -6.84 1.30
N CYS A 44 15.10 -6.46 0.58
CA CYS A 44 14.79 -7.03 -0.72
C CYS A 44 15.70 -6.48 -1.83
N GLY A 45 16.07 -7.32 -2.80
CA GLY A 45 16.82 -6.89 -3.99
C GLY A 45 16.13 -5.78 -4.81
N MET A 46 14.81 -5.62 -4.63
CA MET A 46 14.00 -4.62 -5.32
C MET A 46 13.79 -3.32 -4.52
N THR A 47 14.31 -3.24 -3.29
CA THR A 47 14.09 -2.11 -2.37
C THR A 47 14.53 -0.78 -2.96
N ASN A 48 15.75 -0.74 -3.51
CA ASN A 48 16.34 0.51 -3.98
C ASN A 48 15.53 1.14 -5.13
N SER A 49 15.20 0.35 -6.15
CA SER A 49 14.44 0.85 -7.30
C SER A 49 13.01 1.22 -6.90
N ASN A 50 12.34 0.39 -6.11
CA ASN A 50 10.95 0.66 -5.73
C ASN A 50 10.83 1.94 -4.89
N TYR A 51 11.63 2.12 -3.84
CA TYR A 51 11.56 3.36 -3.06
C TYR A 51 11.95 4.59 -3.87
N ALA A 52 13.00 4.51 -4.69
CA ALA A 52 13.42 5.64 -5.52
C ALA A 52 12.35 6.05 -6.55
N GLU A 53 11.68 5.08 -7.16
CA GLU A 53 10.64 5.33 -8.16
C GLU A 53 9.31 5.77 -7.52
N MET A 54 8.93 5.20 -6.38
CA MET A 54 7.77 5.66 -5.60
C MET A 54 7.97 7.10 -5.10
N ASN A 55 9.17 7.45 -4.63
CA ASN A 55 9.47 8.84 -4.24
C ASN A 55 9.35 9.81 -5.42
N GLN A 56 9.80 9.41 -6.62
CA GLN A 56 9.65 10.23 -7.82
C GLN A 56 8.17 10.47 -8.18
N LEU A 57 7.34 9.42 -8.13
CA LEU A 57 5.90 9.57 -8.34
C LEU A 57 5.26 10.46 -7.28
N TYR A 58 5.59 10.22 -6.02
CA TYR A 58 5.01 10.94 -4.89
C TYR A 58 5.38 12.42 -4.95
N GLU A 59 6.65 12.76 -5.18
CA GLU A 59 7.10 14.14 -5.32
C GLU A 59 6.36 14.88 -6.45
N LYS A 60 6.08 14.18 -7.55
CA LYS A 60 5.40 14.77 -8.71
C LYS A 60 3.90 14.99 -8.49
N TYR A 61 3.24 14.11 -7.72
CA TYR A 61 1.78 14.01 -7.70
C TYR A 61 1.12 14.14 -6.32
N LYS A 62 1.88 14.22 -5.21
CA LYS A 62 1.31 14.36 -3.86
C LYS A 62 0.37 15.56 -3.74
N ASP A 63 0.78 16.70 -4.28
CA ASP A 63 -0.01 17.94 -4.27
C ASP A 63 -1.18 17.93 -5.27
N GLN A 64 -1.25 16.89 -6.11
CA GLN A 64 -2.32 16.70 -7.10
C GLN A 64 -3.33 15.63 -6.64
N GLY A 65 -3.13 15.04 -5.46
CA GLY A 65 -4.04 14.08 -4.85
C GLY A 65 -3.58 12.63 -4.89
N LEU A 66 -2.31 12.35 -5.20
CA LEU A 66 -1.72 11.01 -4.99
C LEU A 66 -1.32 10.84 -3.51
N GLU A 67 -1.58 9.66 -2.97
CA GLU A 67 -1.02 9.20 -1.71
C GLU A 67 -0.41 7.80 -1.87
N ILE A 68 0.75 7.55 -1.26
CA ILE A 68 1.34 6.20 -1.22
C ILE A 68 1.23 5.66 0.20
N LEU A 69 0.63 4.49 0.38
CA LEU A 69 0.52 3.83 1.68
C LEU A 69 1.41 2.58 1.69
N ALA A 70 2.54 2.65 2.40
CA ALA A 70 3.51 1.57 2.45
C ALA A 70 3.35 0.73 3.73
N PHE A 71 3.17 -0.58 3.54
CA PHE A 71 2.95 -1.54 4.61
C PHE A 71 4.12 -2.53 4.68
N PRO A 72 5.01 -2.42 5.66
CA PRO A 72 6.09 -3.39 5.85
C PRO A 72 5.54 -4.81 6.05
N CYS A 73 6.19 -5.81 5.46
CA CYS A 73 5.77 -7.21 5.58
C CYS A 73 6.97 -8.15 5.56
N ASN A 74 7.04 -9.07 6.53
CA ASN A 74 8.17 -9.99 6.68
C ASN A 74 7.91 -11.40 6.11
N GLN A 75 6.78 -11.63 5.44
CA GLN A 75 6.36 -12.95 4.96
C GLN A 75 7.19 -13.45 3.76
N PHE A 76 7.96 -12.59 3.11
CA PHE A 76 8.70 -12.88 1.89
C PHE A 76 10.20 -12.88 2.15
N GLY A 77 10.79 -14.08 2.28
CA GLY A 77 12.23 -14.26 2.48
C GLY A 77 12.78 -13.65 3.78
N GLU A 78 11.92 -13.32 4.75
CA GLU A 78 12.28 -12.60 5.97
C GLU A 78 13.05 -11.30 5.70
N GLU A 79 12.69 -10.61 4.61
CA GLU A 79 13.38 -9.40 4.13
C GLU A 79 12.98 -8.12 4.89
N GLU A 80 12.09 -8.21 5.88
CA GLU A 80 11.66 -7.12 6.78
C GLU A 80 11.71 -7.47 8.28
N PRO A 81 12.88 -7.89 8.80
CA PRO A 81 12.99 -8.43 10.16
C PRO A 81 12.99 -7.33 11.23
N GLY A 82 13.18 -6.06 10.85
CA GLY A 82 13.30 -4.93 11.77
C GLY A 82 11.98 -4.59 12.50
N THR A 83 12.10 -3.81 13.57
CA THR A 83 10.96 -3.16 14.23
C THR A 83 10.46 -1.97 13.40
N ASN A 84 9.26 -1.46 13.69
CA ASN A 84 8.72 -0.29 12.99
C ASN A 84 9.66 0.93 13.07
N ASP A 85 10.30 1.15 14.23
CA ASP A 85 11.29 2.22 14.40
C ASP A 85 12.50 2.04 13.48
N GLN A 86 13.04 0.82 13.39
CA GLN A 86 14.18 0.52 12.52
C GLN A 86 13.83 0.66 11.04
N ILE A 87 12.62 0.23 10.66
CA ILE A 87 12.12 0.33 9.29
C ILE A 87 11.91 1.80 8.91
N THR A 88 11.27 2.57 9.80
CA THR A 88 11.03 4.00 9.58
C THR A 88 12.35 4.76 9.48
N ASP A 89 13.31 4.49 10.37
CA ASP A 89 14.64 5.10 10.32
C ASP A 89 15.37 4.75 9.01
N PHE A 90 15.34 3.48 8.59
CA PHE A 90 15.92 3.04 7.33
C PHE A 90 15.33 3.79 6.14
N VAL A 91 14.00 3.88 6.05
CA VAL A 91 13.31 4.53 4.94
C VAL A 91 13.58 6.04 4.93
N CYS A 92 13.44 6.71 6.08
CA CYS A 92 13.64 8.14 6.22
C CYS A 92 15.08 8.57 5.94
N THR A 93 16.07 7.84 6.46
CA THR A 93 17.48 8.22 6.31
C THR A 93 18.02 7.90 4.91
N ARG A 94 17.68 6.73 4.38
CA ARG A 94 18.21 6.24 3.10
C ARG A 94 17.49 6.81 1.90
N PHE A 95 16.16 6.81 1.94
CA PHE A 95 15.33 7.18 0.79
C PHE A 95 14.67 8.54 0.93
N LYS A 96 14.61 9.10 2.15
CA LYS A 96 13.93 10.38 2.43
C LYS A 96 12.48 10.37 1.95
N SER A 97 11.81 9.23 2.09
CA SER A 97 10.42 9.09 1.69
C SER A 97 9.53 9.95 2.58
N GLU A 98 8.60 10.66 1.95
CA GLU A 98 7.66 11.57 2.61
C GLU A 98 6.25 10.99 2.73
N PHE A 99 6.00 9.84 2.11
CA PHE A 99 4.74 9.11 2.22
C PHE A 99 4.70 8.25 3.51
N PRO A 100 3.51 7.97 4.06
CA PRO A 100 3.37 7.24 5.32
C PRO A 100 3.85 5.78 5.22
N ILE A 101 4.64 5.38 6.23
CA ILE A 101 4.97 3.99 6.53
C ILE A 101 4.10 3.54 7.71
N PHE A 102 3.36 2.45 7.50
CA PHE A 102 2.44 1.90 8.50
C PHE A 102 3.12 0.81 9.34
N ASP A 103 2.37 0.29 10.32
CA ASP A 103 2.77 -0.89 11.09
C ASP A 103 3.07 -2.08 10.18
N LYS A 104 3.97 -2.95 10.62
CA LYS A 104 4.28 -4.19 9.95
C LYS A 104 3.10 -5.15 10.04
N ILE A 105 2.68 -5.70 8.89
CA ILE A 105 1.52 -6.57 8.81
C ILE A 105 1.81 -7.84 8.03
N ASP A 106 0.96 -8.84 8.25
CA ASP A 106 0.82 -9.98 7.35
C ASP A 106 -0.14 -9.61 6.20
N VAL A 107 0.20 -10.04 4.98
CA VAL A 107 -0.59 -9.77 3.76
C VAL A 107 -1.23 -11.04 3.19
N ASN A 108 -0.71 -12.21 3.57
CA ASN A 108 -1.20 -13.54 3.20
C ASN A 108 -1.52 -14.40 4.44
N GLY A 109 -2.26 -15.48 4.22
CA GLY A 109 -2.62 -16.45 5.25
C GLY A 109 -3.73 -16.00 6.22
N GLU A 110 -3.96 -16.81 7.25
CA GLU A 110 -5.04 -16.61 8.24
C GLU A 110 -4.89 -15.36 9.10
N ASN A 111 -3.67 -14.80 9.17
CA ASN A 111 -3.36 -13.58 9.90
C ASN A 111 -3.30 -12.35 9.00
N ALA A 112 -3.57 -12.48 7.70
CA ALA A 112 -3.54 -11.35 6.77
C ALA A 112 -4.42 -10.21 7.27
N SER A 113 -3.89 -8.99 7.23
CA SER A 113 -4.63 -7.77 7.56
C SER A 113 -5.96 -7.71 6.81
N PRO A 114 -7.07 -7.28 7.46
CA PRO A 114 -8.36 -7.13 6.82
C PRO A 114 -8.31 -6.27 5.54
N LEU A 115 -7.49 -5.22 5.54
CA LEU A 115 -7.25 -4.39 4.36
C LEU A 115 -6.70 -5.24 3.21
N TYR A 116 -5.64 -6.02 3.45
CA TYR A 116 -5.01 -6.83 2.40
C TYR A 116 -5.89 -7.98 1.93
N ARG A 117 -6.75 -8.53 2.79
CA ARG A 117 -7.80 -9.45 2.33
C ARG A 117 -8.72 -8.78 1.31
N PHE A 118 -9.19 -7.56 1.62
CA PHE A 118 -10.04 -6.79 0.73
C PHE A 118 -9.36 -6.42 -0.59
N LEU A 119 -8.11 -5.94 -0.54
CA LEU A 119 -7.33 -5.62 -1.74
C LEU A 119 -7.20 -6.82 -2.69
N LYS A 120 -7.06 -8.03 -2.11
CA LYS A 120 -6.95 -9.28 -2.85
C LYS A 120 -8.26 -9.76 -3.49
N LEU A 121 -9.44 -9.27 -3.08
CA LEU A 121 -10.75 -9.68 -3.62
C LEU A 121 -11.04 -9.18 -5.05
N GLY A 122 -10.23 -8.26 -5.58
CA GLY A 122 -10.39 -7.81 -6.97
C GLY A 122 -10.15 -8.93 -7.98
N LYS A 123 -10.58 -8.70 -9.23
CA LYS A 123 -10.49 -9.71 -10.31
C LYS A 123 -9.10 -9.70 -10.95
N TRP A 124 -8.12 -10.29 -10.26
CA TRP A 124 -6.69 -10.21 -10.63
C TRP A 124 -6.17 -11.30 -11.58
N GLY A 125 -7.02 -12.23 -12.02
CA GLY A 125 -6.66 -13.29 -12.98
C GLY A 125 -6.71 -14.71 -12.40
N ILE A 126 -5.99 -15.64 -13.05
CA ILE A 126 -6.13 -17.11 -12.88
C ILE A 126 -5.20 -17.71 -11.81
N PHE A 127 -4.24 -16.94 -11.32
CA PHE A 127 -3.34 -17.36 -10.24
C PHE A 127 -3.89 -16.79 -8.93
N GLY A 128 -3.96 -17.64 -7.90
CA GLY A 128 -4.67 -17.37 -6.66
C GLY A 128 -4.38 -16.00 -6.04
N ASP A 129 -5.30 -15.58 -5.18
CA ASP A 129 -5.39 -14.19 -4.74
C ASP A 129 -4.16 -13.70 -3.95
N ASP A 130 -3.33 -14.61 -3.43
CA ASP A 130 -2.16 -14.30 -2.62
C ASP A 130 -1.10 -13.44 -3.32
N ILE A 131 -0.43 -12.62 -2.51
CA ILE A 131 0.69 -11.78 -2.93
C ILE A 131 1.93 -12.64 -3.11
N GLN A 132 2.59 -12.48 -4.26
CA GLN A 132 3.67 -13.37 -4.68
C GLN A 132 5.03 -13.00 -4.07
N TRP A 133 5.27 -11.72 -3.77
CA TRP A 133 6.53 -11.21 -3.20
C TRP A 133 6.38 -9.80 -2.62
N ASN A 134 7.47 -9.25 -2.12
CA ASN A 134 7.60 -7.84 -1.78
C ASN A 134 7.29 -6.93 -2.98
N PHE A 135 6.73 -5.76 -2.71
CA PHE A 135 6.38 -4.72 -3.69
C PHE A 135 5.26 -5.09 -4.67
N ALA A 136 4.26 -5.87 -4.28
CA ALA A 136 2.99 -5.83 -5.01
C ALA A 136 2.33 -4.46 -4.76
N LYS A 137 1.67 -3.91 -5.79
CA LYS A 137 1.00 -2.61 -5.69
C LYS A 137 -0.48 -2.75 -6.01
N PHE A 138 -1.30 -2.04 -5.27
CA PHE A 138 -2.72 -1.89 -5.55
C PHE A 138 -3.00 -0.42 -5.82
N LEU A 139 -3.60 -0.13 -6.97
CA LEU A 139 -4.04 1.21 -7.32
C LEU A 139 -5.51 1.36 -6.97
N VAL A 140 -5.81 2.42 -6.24
CA VAL A 140 -7.13 2.71 -5.68
C VAL A 140 -7.58 4.08 -6.15
N ASN A 141 -8.81 4.18 -6.63
CA ASN A 141 -9.38 5.45 -7.08
C ASN A 141 -9.82 6.35 -5.91
N LYS A 142 -10.30 7.56 -6.24
CA LYS A 142 -10.76 8.58 -5.28
C LYS A 142 -11.93 8.14 -4.39
N ASP A 143 -12.70 7.14 -4.82
CA ASP A 143 -13.83 6.55 -4.07
C ASP A 143 -13.39 5.39 -3.15
N GLY A 144 -12.10 5.02 -3.22
CA GLY A 144 -11.51 3.94 -2.44
C GLY A 144 -11.77 2.54 -3.02
N GLN A 145 -12.12 2.46 -4.31
CA GLN A 145 -12.24 1.19 -5.04
C GLN A 145 -10.88 0.79 -5.61
N VAL A 146 -10.53 -0.49 -5.47
CA VAL A 146 -9.31 -1.03 -6.06
C VAL A 146 -9.55 -1.22 -7.55
N VAL A 147 -8.79 -0.50 -8.38
CA VAL A 147 -8.96 -0.49 -9.83
C VAL A 147 -7.91 -1.31 -10.56
N ASP A 148 -6.72 -1.49 -9.97
CA ASP A 148 -5.67 -2.32 -10.55
C ASP A 148 -4.75 -2.94 -9.49
N ARG A 149 -4.06 -4.02 -9.87
CA ARG A 149 -3.02 -4.71 -9.10
C ARG A 149 -1.81 -4.97 -9.98
N TYR A 150 -0.65 -4.54 -9.52
CA TYR A 150 0.62 -4.71 -10.22
C TYR A 150 1.53 -5.70 -9.48
N TYR A 151 2.16 -6.57 -10.24
CA TYR A 151 3.08 -7.58 -9.72
C TYR A 151 4.35 -6.94 -9.12
N PRO A 152 5.03 -7.65 -8.20
CA PRO A 152 6.34 -7.25 -7.65
C PRO A 152 7.32 -6.68 -8.67
N THR A 153 7.43 -7.34 -9.84
CA THR A 153 8.34 -7.01 -10.94
C THR A 153 7.98 -5.75 -11.70
N THR A 154 6.77 -5.20 -11.53
CA THR A 154 6.33 -3.98 -12.19
C THR A 154 6.99 -2.77 -11.53
N SER A 155 7.70 -1.97 -12.34
CA SER A 155 8.31 -0.70 -11.94
C SER A 155 7.23 0.31 -11.52
N PRO A 156 7.34 0.98 -10.34
CA PRO A 156 6.41 2.04 -9.99
C PRO A 156 6.25 3.10 -11.09
N LEU A 157 7.32 3.53 -11.76
CA LEU A 157 7.21 4.54 -12.82
C LEU A 157 6.32 4.12 -14.00
N SER A 158 6.19 2.82 -14.29
CA SER A 158 5.29 2.39 -15.37
C SER A 158 3.81 2.55 -15.03
N LEU A 159 3.45 2.78 -13.76
CA LEU A 159 2.09 3.07 -13.30
C LEU A 159 1.70 4.54 -13.51
N GLU A 160 2.64 5.42 -13.88
CA GLU A 160 2.41 6.86 -13.98
C GLU A 160 1.21 7.20 -14.87
N ARG A 161 1.06 6.50 -16.01
CA ARG A 161 -0.06 6.72 -16.91
C ARG A 161 -1.42 6.47 -16.23
N ASP A 162 -1.52 5.39 -15.48
CA ASP A 162 -2.76 4.97 -14.83
C ASP A 162 -3.07 5.87 -13.63
N ILE A 163 -2.03 6.29 -12.89
CA ILE A 163 -2.14 7.30 -11.84
C ILE A 163 -2.67 8.62 -12.42
N LYS A 164 -2.08 9.13 -13.50
CA LYS A 164 -2.53 10.37 -14.15
C LYS A 164 -3.99 10.29 -14.61
N GLN A 165 -4.41 9.14 -15.12
CA GLN A 165 -5.79 8.91 -15.53
C GLN A 165 -6.75 9.07 -14.34
N LEU A 166 -6.43 8.51 -13.17
CA LEU A 166 -7.26 8.63 -11.97
C LEU A 166 -7.18 10.02 -11.32
N LEU A 167 -6.05 10.71 -11.48
CA LEU A 167 -5.90 12.10 -11.06
C LEU A 167 -6.59 13.09 -12.01
N GLU A 168 -7.02 12.64 -13.19
CA GLU A 168 -7.68 13.44 -14.23
C GLU A 168 -6.77 14.55 -14.80
N ILE A 169 -5.48 14.23 -14.96
CA ILE A 169 -4.43 15.15 -15.44
C ILE A 169 -3.79 14.65 -16.75
N SER A 170 -3.52 15.59 -17.67
CA SER A 170 -3.01 15.32 -19.02
C SER A 170 -1.56 14.90 -19.07
#